data_AF-A0A0B5II05-F1
#
_entry.id   AF-A0A0B5II05-F1
#
_cell.length_a   1.000
_cell.length_b   1.000
_cell.length_c   1.000
_cell.angle_alpha   90.00
_cell.angle_beta   90.00
_cell.angle_gamma   90.00
#
_symmetry.space_group_name_H-M   'P 1'
#
loop_
_entity.id
_entity.type
_entity.pdbx_description
1 polymer ?
#
loop_
_entity_poly.entity_id
_entity_poly.type
_entity_poly.pdbx_seq_one_letter_code
_entity_poly.pdbx_strand_id
1 'polypeptide(L)'
;MPLWTVHHTPGIFSDDEKHRLAASVADHYEKVGLPRFYVVTLFRETRPEDFYVGGEPTPVGVRITIDHIARRNPDEDSRRRTALWIREMLRPHLERHAGLHWEFHVDETSDELWMINGLVPPPGGSDAERHWAEQNAATPY
;
A
#
# COMPACT_ATOMS: atom_id res chain seq x y z
N MET A 1 -7.44 0.63 6.33
CA MET A 1 -6.84 -0.25 5.32
C MET A 1 -6.40 0.56 4.14
N PRO A 2 -5.09 0.57 3.89
CA PRO A 2 -4.57 0.47 2.54
C PRO A 2 -4.19 -0.99 2.24
N LEU A 3 -4.63 -1.52 1.10
CA LEU A 3 -4.07 -2.74 0.52
C LEU A 3 -3.09 -2.34 -0.58
N TRP A 4 -1.82 -2.67 -0.40
CA TRP A 4 -0.78 -2.50 -1.42
C TRP A 4 -0.50 -3.86 -2.07
N THR A 5 -0.66 -3.94 -3.38
CA THR A 5 -0.18 -5.10 -4.16
C THR A 5 0.96 -4.63 -5.06
N VAL A 6 2.15 -5.16 -4.79
CA VAL A 6 3.40 -4.84 -5.48
C VAL A 6 3.75 -5.99 -6.41
N HIS A 7 3.45 -5.82 -7.70
CA HIS A 7 3.96 -6.70 -8.75
C HIS A 7 5.38 -6.30 -9.11
N HIS A 8 6.29 -7.25 -9.20
CA HIS A 8 7.68 -6.97 -9.56
C HIS A 8 8.30 -8.11 -10.35
N THR A 9 9.22 -7.78 -11.25
CA THR A 9 10.08 -8.78 -11.90
C THR A 9 11.05 -9.43 -10.89
N PRO A 10 11.61 -10.63 -11.19
CA PRO A 10 12.57 -11.29 -10.32
C PRO A 10 13.81 -10.42 -10.05
N GLY A 11 14.35 -10.50 -8.84
CA GLY A 11 15.58 -9.79 -8.46
C GLY A 11 15.42 -8.30 -8.11
N ILE A 12 14.20 -7.75 -8.17
CA ILE A 12 13.94 -6.37 -7.72
C ILE A 12 14.00 -6.24 -6.19
N PHE A 13 13.39 -7.16 -5.46
CA PHE A 13 13.35 -7.13 -4.00
C PHE A 13 13.86 -8.44 -3.39
N SER A 14 14.88 -8.34 -2.55
CA SER A 14 15.17 -9.39 -1.56
C SER A 14 14.12 -9.42 -0.45
N ASP A 15 14.10 -10.47 0.37
CA ASP A 15 13.14 -10.57 1.46
C ASP A 15 13.31 -9.46 2.52
N ASP A 16 14.56 -9.06 2.79
CA ASP A 16 14.83 -7.91 3.65
C ASP A 16 14.32 -6.59 3.08
N GLU A 17 14.34 -6.44 1.75
CA GLU A 17 13.85 -5.24 1.07
C GLU A 17 12.32 -5.21 1.04
N LYS A 18 11.68 -6.36 0.84
CA LYS A 18 10.23 -6.52 1.00
C LYS A 18 9.81 -6.13 2.41
N HIS A 19 10.51 -6.65 3.42
CA HIS A 19 10.25 -6.32 4.82
C HIS A 19 10.43 -4.82 5.10
N ARG A 20 11.53 -4.21 4.66
CA ARG A 20 11.79 -2.77 4.84
C ARG A 20 10.74 -1.89 4.18
N LEU A 21 10.29 -2.22 2.96
CA LEU A 21 9.23 -1.47 2.29
C LEU A 21 7.90 -1.64 3.03
N ALA A 22 7.47 -2.87 3.33
CA ALA A 22 6.23 -3.12 4.05
C ALA A 22 6.19 -2.43 5.43
N ALA A 23 7.30 -2.46 6.16
CA ALA A 23 7.43 -1.74 7.43
C ALA A 23 7.32 -0.22 7.25
N SER A 24 7.97 0.35 6.24
CA SER A 24 7.91 1.80 5.96
C SER A 24 6.51 2.26 5.57
N VAL A 25 5.78 1.44 4.80
CA VAL A 25 4.36 1.69 4.49
C VAL A 25 3.54 1.66 5.79
N ALA A 26 3.69 0.62 6.61
CA ALA A 26 2.97 0.47 7.87
C ALA A 26 3.22 1.65 8.83
N ASP A 27 4.48 2.03 9.03
CA ASP A 27 4.89 3.16 9.88
C ASP A 27 4.25 4.49 9.43
N HIS A 28 4.10 4.70 8.12
CA HIS A 28 3.51 5.93 7.60
C HIS A 28 2.02 6.03 7.94
N TYR A 29 1.25 4.96 7.71
CA TYR A 29 -0.18 4.95 8.00
C TYR A 29 -0.46 4.98 9.51
N GLU A 30 0.40 4.36 10.31
CA GLU A 30 0.34 4.46 11.77
C GLU A 30 0.55 5.91 12.26
N LYS A 31 1.51 6.64 11.68
CA LYS A 31 1.75 8.06 12.02
C LYS A 31 0.57 8.97 11.71
N VAL A 32 -0.29 8.61 10.75
CA VAL A 32 -1.53 9.34 10.45
C VAL A 32 -2.75 8.81 11.20
N GLY A 33 -2.54 7.92 12.19
CA GLY A 33 -3.54 7.49 13.16
C GLY A 33 -4.31 6.23 12.77
N LEU A 34 -3.87 5.46 11.77
CA LEU A 34 -4.48 4.17 11.47
C LEU A 34 -3.88 3.05 12.32
N PRO A 35 -4.66 2.06 12.78
CA PRO A 35 -4.12 0.83 13.36
C PRO A 35 -3.11 0.18 12.41
N ARG A 36 -1.93 -0.19 12.92
CA ARG A 36 -0.84 -0.74 12.09
C ARG A 36 -1.26 -1.98 11.31
N PHE A 37 -2.04 -2.87 11.92
CA PHE A 37 -2.57 -4.08 11.27
C PHE A 37 -3.57 -3.79 10.14
N TYR A 38 -4.03 -2.55 9.95
CA TYR A 38 -4.80 -2.18 8.76
C TYR A 38 -3.94 -2.16 7.50
N VAL A 39 -2.62 -2.15 7.60
CA VAL A 39 -1.74 -2.00 6.44
C VAL A 39 -1.35 -3.37 5.93
N VAL A 40 -1.81 -3.70 4.72
CA VAL A 40 -1.46 -4.96 4.06
C VAL A 40 -0.59 -4.65 2.85
N THR A 41 0.58 -5.28 2.76
CA THR A 41 1.47 -5.18 1.59
C THR A 41 1.77 -6.58 1.08
N LEU A 42 1.32 -6.86 -0.14
CA LEU A 42 1.53 -8.13 -0.82
C LEU A 42 2.57 -7.95 -1.93
N PHE A 43 3.56 -8.83 -1.98
CA PHE A 43 4.52 -8.89 -3.08
C PHE A 43 4.16 -10.06 -4.00
N ARG A 44 4.12 -9.79 -5.31
CA ARG A 44 3.85 -10.77 -6.34
C ARG A 44 4.96 -10.70 -7.38
N GLU A 45 5.78 -11.74 -7.42
CA GLU A 45 6.77 -11.86 -8.49
C GLU A 45 6.05 -12.21 -9.80
N THR A 46 6.29 -11.41 -10.83
CA THR A 46 5.75 -11.59 -12.18
C THR A 46 6.94 -11.85 -13.11
N ARG A 47 6.90 -12.93 -13.87
CA ARG A 47 7.99 -13.26 -14.80
C ARG A 47 8.08 -12.20 -15.92
N PRO A 48 9.26 -11.89 -16.45
CA PRO A 48 9.40 -10.90 -17.53
C PRO A 48 8.51 -11.18 -18.75
N GLU A 49 8.29 -12.45 -19.08
CA GLU A 49 7.39 -12.89 -20.16
C GLU A 49 5.89 -12.68 -19.86
N ASP A 50 5.53 -12.28 -18.65
CA ASP A 50 4.15 -11.96 -18.24
C ASP A 50 4.00 -10.44 -17.92
N PHE A 51 5.07 -9.65 -18.08
CA PHE A 51 5.07 -8.21 -17.78
C PHE A 51 5.37 -7.40 -19.03
N TYR A 52 4.33 -6.87 -19.66
CA TYR A 52 4.45 -6.05 -20.87
C TYR A 52 4.12 -4.58 -20.60
N VAL A 53 4.93 -3.67 -21.15
CA VAL A 53 4.69 -2.22 -21.13
C VAL A 53 4.69 -1.75 -22.57
N GLY A 54 3.57 -1.16 -23.01
CA GLY A 54 3.41 -0.73 -24.41
C GLY A 54 3.48 -1.87 -25.44
N GLY A 55 3.23 -3.12 -25.02
CA GLY A 55 3.32 -4.30 -25.88
C GLY A 55 4.70 -4.97 -25.91
N GLU A 56 5.70 -4.42 -25.23
CA GLU A 56 7.06 -4.97 -25.17
C GLU A 56 7.35 -5.60 -23.80
N PRO A 57 8.07 -6.73 -23.73
CA PRO A 57 8.49 -7.33 -22.47
C PRO A 57 9.31 -6.36 -21.62
N THR A 58 9.02 -6.31 -20.32
CA THR A 58 9.72 -5.48 -19.35
C THR A 58 10.59 -6.35 -18.44
N PRO A 59 11.91 -6.43 -18.67
CA PRO A 59 12.79 -7.28 -17.87
C PRO A 59 13.04 -6.74 -16.46
N VAL A 60 12.87 -5.42 -16.25
CA VAL A 60 13.05 -4.74 -14.97
C VAL A 60 11.83 -3.85 -14.75
N GLY A 61 10.80 -4.41 -14.13
CA GLY A 61 9.47 -3.79 -13.99
C GLY A 61 8.89 -3.91 -12.59
N VAL A 62 8.20 -2.84 -12.15
CA VAL A 62 7.38 -2.80 -10.93
C VAL A 62 6.03 -2.15 -11.21
N ARG A 63 4.92 -2.79 -10.82
CA ARG A 63 3.58 -2.21 -10.87
C ARG A 63 2.92 -2.30 -9.50
N ILE A 64 2.47 -1.17 -8.98
CA ILE A 64 1.89 -1.10 -7.63
C ILE A 64 0.43 -0.67 -7.74
N THR A 65 -0.46 -1.42 -7.12
CA THR A 65 -1.88 -1.08 -7.00
C THR A 65 -2.18 -0.87 -5.52
N ILE A 66 -2.95 0.17 -5.21
CA ILE A 66 -3.20 0.58 -3.83
C ILE A 66 -4.69 0.85 -3.67
N ASP A 67 -5.36 0.11 -2.79
CA ASP A 67 -6.76 0.38 -2.43
C ASP A 67 -6.78 1.15 -1.10
N HIS A 68 -7.18 2.42 -1.11
CA HIS A 68 -7.49 3.18 0.10
C HIS A 68 -8.96 2.96 0.47
N ILE A 69 -9.19 2.32 1.61
CA ILE A 69 -10.53 1.95 2.06
C ILE A 69 -10.94 2.76 3.30
N ALA A 70 -10.05 2.85 4.30
CA ALA A 70 -10.42 3.42 5.61
C ALA A 70 -10.55 4.94 5.63
N ARG A 71 -10.07 5.64 4.60
CA ARG A 71 -10.07 7.10 4.49
C ARG A 71 -10.25 7.48 3.04
N ARG A 72 -10.94 8.60 2.80
CA ARG A 72 -11.07 9.23 1.48
C ARG A 72 -10.38 10.57 1.47
N ASN A 73 -9.74 10.90 0.36
CA ASN A 73 -9.15 12.21 0.12
C ASN A 73 -10.28 13.20 -0.21
N PRO A 74 -10.47 14.27 0.58
CA PRO A 74 -11.63 15.16 0.44
C PRO A 74 -11.62 16.02 -0.83
N ASP A 75 -10.46 16.22 -1.46
CA ASP A 75 -10.27 17.18 -2.56
C ASP A 75 -9.11 16.79 -3.49
N GLU A 76 -8.90 17.56 -4.57
CA GLU A 76 -7.81 17.33 -5.53
C GLU A 76 -6.43 17.51 -4.89
N ASP A 77 -6.27 18.53 -4.04
CA ASP A 77 -4.98 18.84 -3.40
C ASP A 77 -4.53 17.72 -2.46
N SER A 78 -5.45 17.12 -1.72
CA SER A 78 -5.19 15.95 -0.86
C SER A 78 -4.84 14.72 -1.68
N ARG A 79 -5.53 14.44 -2.79
CA ARG A 79 -5.18 13.36 -3.73
C ARG A 79 -3.77 13.55 -4.29
N ARG A 80 -3.43 14.79 -4.69
CA ARG A 80 -2.10 15.12 -5.20
C ARG A 80 -1.02 14.97 -4.14
N ARG A 81 -1.26 15.47 -2.92
CA ARG A 81 -0.35 15.23 -1.77
C ARG A 81 -0.18 13.73 -1.53
N THR A 82 -1.25 12.95 -1.64
CA THR A 82 -1.23 11.50 -1.49
C THR A 82 -0.33 10.82 -2.51
N ALA A 83 -0.51 11.13 -3.79
CA ALA A 83 0.35 10.60 -4.84
C ALA A 83 1.83 10.99 -4.65
N LEU A 84 2.10 12.24 -4.23
CA LEU A 84 3.46 12.72 -4.02
C LEU A 84 4.15 11.99 -2.86
N TRP A 85 3.50 11.81 -1.70
CA TRP A 85 4.17 11.12 -0.60
C TRP A 85 4.37 9.62 -0.89
N ILE A 86 3.43 8.98 -1.60
CA ILE A 86 3.59 7.59 -2.05
C ILE A 86 4.84 7.48 -2.95
N ARG A 87 4.99 8.40 -3.90
CA ARG A 87 6.18 8.47 -4.75
C ARG A 87 7.45 8.62 -3.91
N GLU A 88 7.47 9.55 -2.96
CA GLU A 88 8.66 9.79 -2.11
C GLU A 88 9.01 8.56 -1.25
N MET A 89 8.02 7.81 -0.77
CA MET A 89 8.23 6.57 -0.02
C MET A 89 8.83 5.47 -0.90
N LEU A 90 8.37 5.34 -2.14
CA LEU A 90 8.83 4.29 -3.05
C LEU A 90 10.22 4.57 -3.63
N ARG A 91 10.56 5.85 -3.82
CA ARG A 91 11.78 6.28 -4.51
C ARG A 91 13.06 5.58 -4.04
N PRO A 92 13.37 5.50 -2.73
CA PRO A 92 14.61 4.88 -2.25
C PRO A 92 14.71 3.38 -2.54
N HIS A 93 13.56 2.71 -2.71
CA HIS A 93 13.50 1.28 -2.99
C HIS A 93 13.59 0.98 -4.49
N LEU A 94 13.06 1.87 -5.33
CA LEU A 94 12.89 1.65 -6.76
C LEU A 94 14.01 2.26 -7.61
N GLU A 95 14.37 3.53 -7.39
CA GLU A 95 15.25 4.26 -8.32
C GLU A 95 16.73 3.82 -8.29
N ARG A 96 17.10 2.94 -7.36
CA ARG A 96 18.41 2.28 -7.35
C ARG A 96 18.59 1.25 -8.47
N HIS A 97 17.52 0.81 -9.12
CA HIS A 97 17.54 -0.19 -10.17
C HIS A 97 17.67 0.48 -11.55
N ALA A 98 18.80 0.24 -12.21
CA ALA A 98 19.03 0.79 -13.55
C ALA A 98 18.00 0.27 -14.55
N GLY A 99 17.41 1.18 -15.33
CA GLY A 99 16.43 0.84 -16.37
C GLY A 99 15.07 0.36 -15.85
N LEU A 100 14.77 0.52 -14.56
CA LEU A 100 13.49 0.14 -13.98
C LEU A 100 12.34 0.98 -14.57
N HIS A 101 11.35 0.29 -15.13
CA HIS A 101 10.02 0.86 -15.34
C HIS A 101 9.17 0.66 -14.09
N TRP A 102 8.58 1.73 -13.55
CA TRP A 102 7.63 1.59 -12.45
C TRP A 102 6.45 2.55 -12.53
N GLU A 103 5.30 2.05 -12.08
CA GLU A 103 4.04 2.80 -12.01
C GLU A 103 3.29 2.42 -10.72
N PHE A 104 2.57 3.38 -10.15
CA PHE A 104 1.54 3.11 -9.14
C PHE A 104 0.22 3.81 -9.50
N HIS A 105 -0.88 3.26 -8.99
CA HIS A 105 -2.16 3.97 -8.92
C HIS A 105 -2.83 3.71 -7.58
N VAL A 106 -3.78 4.57 -7.22
CA VAL A 106 -4.57 4.46 -6.00
C VAL A 106 -6.04 4.50 -6.39
N ASP A 107 -6.79 3.49 -5.96
CA ASP A 107 -8.25 3.48 -6.00
C ASP A 107 -8.80 3.73 -4.60
N GLU A 108 -9.95 4.40 -4.51
CA GLU A 108 -10.70 4.58 -3.27
C GLU A 108 -11.94 3.68 -3.32
N THR A 109 -12.06 2.74 -2.37
CA THR A 109 -13.15 1.75 -2.34
C THR A 109 -14.08 1.96 -1.14
N SER A 110 -15.24 1.28 -1.14
CA SER A 110 -16.24 1.46 -0.09
C SER A 110 -15.81 0.85 1.24
N ASP A 111 -15.79 1.67 2.29
CA ASP A 111 -15.60 1.28 3.67
C ASP A 111 -16.79 0.50 4.25
N GLU A 112 -18.00 0.69 3.72
CA GLU A 112 -19.21 -0.04 4.13
C GLU A 112 -19.17 -1.53 3.73
N LEU A 113 -18.33 -1.90 2.77
CA LEU A 113 -18.18 -3.26 2.27
C LEU A 113 -16.86 -3.90 2.73
N TRP A 114 -16.25 -3.35 3.78
CA TRP A 114 -14.97 -3.81 4.29
C TRP A 114 -15.12 -4.38 5.71
N MET A 115 -14.55 -5.56 5.94
CA MET A 115 -14.50 -6.23 7.23
C MET A 115 -13.10 -6.77 7.50
N ILE A 116 -12.71 -6.82 8.77
CA ILE A 116 -11.48 -7.48 9.24
C ILE A 116 -11.87 -8.57 10.23
N ASN A 117 -11.47 -9.82 9.97
CA ASN A 117 -11.84 -10.98 10.78
C ASN A 117 -13.38 -11.07 11.02
N GLY A 118 -14.17 -10.64 10.03
CA GLY A 118 -15.64 -10.61 10.13
C GLY A 118 -16.22 -9.43 10.94
N LEU A 119 -15.38 -8.52 11.44
CA LEU A 119 -15.79 -7.34 12.18
C LEU A 119 -15.80 -6.11 11.27
N VAL A 120 -16.81 -5.27 11.42
CA VAL A 120 -16.86 -3.95 10.79
C VAL A 120 -15.82 -3.06 11.47
N PRO A 121 -14.90 -2.44 10.71
CA PRO A 121 -13.93 -1.51 11.28
C PRO A 121 -14.63 -0.30 11.91
N PRO A 122 -14.16 0.19 13.07
CA PRO A 122 -14.74 1.34 13.73
C PRO A 122 -14.63 2.61 12.88
N PRO A 123 -15.55 3.58 13.04
CA PRO A 123 -15.49 4.86 12.34
C PRO A 123 -14.15 5.57 12.57
N GLY A 124 -13.67 6.26 11.54
CA GLY A 124 -12.40 6.98 11.61
C GLY A 124 -12.35 8.02 12.74
N GLY A 125 -11.30 7.98 13.55
CA GLY A 125 -11.09 8.87 14.69
C GLY A 125 -11.85 8.49 15.95
N SER A 126 -12.72 7.48 15.92
CA SER A 126 -13.50 7.04 17.08
C SER A 126 -12.61 6.43 18.18
N ASP A 127 -13.15 6.40 19.40
CA ASP A 127 -12.47 5.79 20.56
C ASP A 127 -12.19 4.30 20.32
N ALA A 128 -13.09 3.61 19.62
CA ALA A 128 -12.90 2.22 19.21
C ALA A 128 -11.74 2.04 18.22
N GLU A 129 -11.56 2.95 17.25
CA GLU A 129 -10.42 2.89 16.31
C GLU A 129 -9.10 3.13 17.05
N ARG A 130 -9.08 4.05 18.02
CA ARG A 130 -7.90 4.28 18.87
C ARG A 130 -7.59 3.04 19.71
N HIS A 131 -8.59 2.39 20.28
CA HIS A 131 -8.40 1.13 21.01
C HIS A 131 -7.83 0.02 20.11
N TRP A 132 -8.35 -0.12 18.88
CA TRP A 132 -7.81 -1.05 17.89
C TRP A 132 -6.36 -0.73 17.52
N ALA A 133 -6.00 0.55 17.43
CA ALA A 133 -4.63 0.98 17.16
C ALA A 133 -3.69 0.62 18.33
N GLU A 134 -4.08 0.92 19.57
CA GLU A 134 -3.30 0.61 20.77
C GLU A 134 -3.06 -0.88 20.97
N GLN A 135 -4.08 -1.71 20.74
CA GLN A 135 -3.97 -3.17 20.85
C GLN A 135 -3.37 -3.82 19.60
N ASN A 136 -3.28 -3.06 18.50
CA ASN A 136 -2.92 -3.54 17.18
C ASN A 136 -3.69 -4.81 16.76
N ALA A 137 -4.99 -4.85 17.05
CA ALA A 137 -5.85 -6.00 16.81
C ALA A 137 -7.30 -5.61 16.56
N ALA A 138 -7.99 -6.37 15.70
CA ALA A 138 -9.44 -6.26 15.53
C ALA A 138 -10.16 -6.93 16.70
N THR A 139 -10.98 -6.16 17.43
CA THR A 139 -11.72 -6.62 18.61
C THR A 139 -13.17 -6.11 18.56
N PRO A 140 -14.16 -6.86 19.10
CA PRO A 140 -15.52 -6.36 19.22
C PRO A 140 -15.60 -5.06 20.06
N TYR A 141 -16.50 -4.14 19.71
CA TYR A 141 -16.70 -2.84 20.40
C TYR A 141 -18.18 -2.44 20.48
#